data_AF-U2EVT6-F1
#
_entry.id   AF-U2EVT6-F1
#
_cell.length_a   1.000
_cell.length_b   1.000
_cell.length_c   1.000
_cell.angle_alpha   90.00
_cell.angle_beta   90.00
_cell.angle_gamma   90.00
#
_symmetry.space_group_name_H-M   'P 1'
#
loop_
_entity.id
_entity.type
_entity.pdbx_description
1 polymer ?
#
loop_
_entity_poly.entity_id
_entity_poly.type
_entity_poly.pdbx_seq_one_letter_code
_entity_poly.pdbx_strand_id
1 'polypeptide(L)'
;MIEEGLCGRTTVFEDPLRDGRKGTALLPTLLETHAQVDVITLMLGTNDCKTVFGASADVIGKGIIRLLDQVQEYAPKAKVLLMAPIYLGEKVWQEGYDQEFSRESVIVSRNLQPVYEKIAAERHISFLPAASYVHCCDADQEHLNAAGHKKFAEVVYRKVQELL
;
A
#
# COMPACT_ATOMS: atom_id res chain seq x y z
N MET A 1 -2.20 11.77 15.15
CA MET A 1 -2.13 11.11 13.83
C MET A 1 -0.78 11.48 13.23
N ILE A 2 -0.05 10.51 12.70
CA ILE A 2 1.29 10.69 12.13
C ILE A 2 1.20 10.26 10.67
N GLU A 3 1.64 11.11 9.75
CA GLU A 3 1.53 10.87 8.30
C GLU A 3 2.89 10.53 7.72
N GLU A 4 3.06 9.28 7.29
CA GLU A 4 4.30 8.77 6.69
C GLU A 4 4.08 8.36 5.24
N GLY A 5 3.37 9.19 4.46
CA GLY A 5 3.13 8.98 3.03
C GLY A 5 4.32 9.47 2.19
N LEU A 6 4.77 8.67 1.21
CA LEU A 6 5.85 9.04 0.29
C LEU A 6 5.54 8.58 -1.13
N CYS A 7 5.41 9.52 -2.07
CA CYS A 7 5.15 9.24 -3.48
C CYS A 7 6.25 8.35 -4.08
N GLY A 8 5.85 7.28 -4.76
CA GLY A 8 6.76 6.29 -5.33
C GLY A 8 7.24 5.20 -4.36
N ARG A 9 6.85 5.23 -3.09
CA ARG A 9 7.30 4.22 -2.12
C ARG A 9 6.84 2.82 -2.56
N THR A 10 7.78 1.88 -2.59
CA THR A 10 7.56 0.45 -2.84
C THR A 10 7.56 -0.31 -1.52
N THR A 11 7.21 -1.59 -1.54
CA THR A 11 7.41 -2.45 -0.36
C THR A 11 8.90 -2.79 -0.18
N VAL A 12 9.53 -3.39 -1.20
CA VAL A 12 10.89 -3.96 -1.12
C VAL A 12 11.84 -3.56 -2.23
N PHE A 13 11.36 -2.95 -3.30
CA PHE A 13 12.19 -2.63 -4.46
C PHE A 13 12.89 -1.28 -4.29
N GLU A 14 14.19 -1.24 -4.62
CA GLU A 14 14.84 0.06 -4.83
C GLU A 14 14.43 0.60 -6.18
N ASP A 15 13.96 1.85 -6.19
CA ASP A 15 13.66 2.56 -7.43
C ASP A 15 14.99 3.03 -8.04
N PRO A 16 15.33 2.63 -9.29
CA PRO A 16 16.62 2.94 -9.89
C PRO A 16 16.82 4.43 -10.17
N LEU A 17 15.76 5.24 -10.12
CA LEU A 17 15.77 6.66 -10.43
C LEU A 17 15.51 7.53 -9.20
N ARG A 18 15.05 6.94 -8.08
CA ARG A 18 14.62 7.68 -6.89
C ARG A 18 15.06 6.99 -5.61
N ASP A 19 16.13 7.49 -5.02
CA ASP A 19 16.63 6.98 -3.75
C ASP A 19 15.60 7.08 -2.61
N GLY A 20 15.68 6.10 -1.70
CA GLY A 20 14.84 6.07 -0.50
C GLY A 20 13.37 5.79 -0.81
N ARG A 21 13.06 4.95 -1.79
CA ARG A 21 11.68 4.50 -2.07
C ARG A 21 11.37 3.12 -1.52
N LYS A 22 12.38 2.33 -1.14
CA LYS A 22 12.19 1.02 -0.53
C LYS A 22 11.61 1.14 0.89
N GLY A 23 10.35 0.76 1.06
CA GLY A 23 9.66 0.80 2.35
C GLY A 23 10.38 0.03 3.46
N THR A 24 10.86 -1.17 3.16
CA THR A 24 11.60 -2.00 4.14
C THR A 24 12.93 -1.42 4.60
N ALA A 25 13.51 -0.47 3.86
CA ALA A 25 14.71 0.25 4.30
C ALA A 25 14.36 1.43 5.23
N LEU A 26 13.21 2.08 5.01
CA LEU A 26 12.78 3.25 5.79
C LEU A 26 12.02 2.89 7.07
N LEU A 27 11.19 1.85 7.03
CA LEU A 27 10.19 1.59 8.07
C LEU A 27 10.78 1.43 9.49
N PRO A 28 11.89 0.71 9.73
CA PRO A 28 12.46 0.61 11.07
C PRO A 28 12.78 1.97 11.70
N THR A 29 13.40 2.87 10.95
CA THR A 29 13.71 4.24 11.41
C THR A 29 12.45 5.02 11.75
N LEU A 30 11.39 4.88 10.95
CA LEU A 30 10.10 5.54 11.21
C LEU A 30 9.44 5.01 12.49
N LEU A 31 9.47 3.68 12.70
CA LEU A 31 8.89 3.05 13.89
C LEU A 31 9.62 3.47 15.17
N GLU A 32 10.94 3.58 15.13
CA GLU A 32 11.72 4.09 16.26
C GLU A 32 11.47 5.58 16.54
N THR A 33 11.38 6.39 15.49
CA THR A 33 11.17 7.85 15.62
C THR A 33 9.82 8.17 16.26
N HIS A 34 8.79 7.37 15.93
CA HIS A 34 7.41 7.60 16.35
C HIS A 34 6.96 6.69 17.49
N ALA A 35 7.90 6.14 18.27
CA ALA A 35 7.63 5.11 19.29
C ALA A 35 6.31 5.30 20.07
N GLN A 36 5.65 4.19 20.41
CA GLN A 36 4.38 4.14 21.17
C GLN A 36 3.09 4.42 20.36
N VAL A 37 3.03 4.03 19.08
CA VAL A 37 1.78 4.06 18.31
C VAL A 37 0.83 2.89 18.66
N ASP A 38 -0.47 3.18 18.82
CA ASP A 38 -1.49 2.16 19.10
C ASP A 38 -1.91 1.37 17.86
N VAL A 39 -2.00 2.04 16.71
CA VAL A 39 -2.45 1.47 15.43
C VAL A 39 -1.52 1.90 14.30
N ILE A 40 -1.07 0.95 13.49
CA ILE A 40 -0.33 1.18 12.25
C ILE A 40 -1.20 0.77 11.07
N THR A 41 -1.48 1.71 10.18
CA THR A 41 -2.17 1.45 8.92
C THR A 41 -1.14 1.33 7.79
N LEU A 42 -1.08 0.17 7.14
CA LEU A 42 -0.12 -0.09 6.05
C LEU A 42 -0.86 -0.24 4.72
N MET A 43 -0.57 0.64 3.76
CA MET A 43 -1.09 0.58 2.39
C MET A 43 0.03 0.90 1.40
N LEU A 44 0.65 -0.14 0.84
CA LEU A 44 1.68 -0.06 -0.19
C LEU A 44 1.42 -1.14 -1.24
N GLY A 45 2.20 -1.13 -2.32
CA GLY A 45 2.15 -2.15 -3.38
C GLY A 45 1.89 -1.60 -4.78
N THR A 46 1.25 -0.43 -4.92
CA THR A 46 0.96 0.16 -6.24
C THR A 46 2.24 0.40 -7.04
N ASN A 47 3.27 1.01 -6.44
CA ASN A 47 4.54 1.27 -7.12
C ASN A 47 5.32 0.00 -7.44
N ASP A 48 5.15 -1.07 -6.66
CA ASP A 48 5.75 -2.37 -6.95
C ASP A 48 5.16 -2.99 -8.22
N CYS A 49 3.98 -2.55 -8.68
CA CYS A 49 3.39 -2.96 -9.95
C CYS A 49 4.05 -2.31 -11.18
N LYS A 50 4.99 -1.36 -11.01
CA LYS A 50 5.69 -0.73 -12.13
C LYS A 50 6.42 -1.76 -12.97
N THR A 51 6.44 -1.53 -14.28
CA THR A 51 6.98 -2.45 -15.29
C THR A 51 8.45 -2.79 -15.03
N VAL A 52 9.24 -1.82 -14.54
CA VAL A 52 10.66 -1.99 -14.24
C VAL A 52 10.95 -3.09 -13.21
N PHE A 53 10.02 -3.36 -12.29
CA PHE A 53 10.20 -4.39 -11.26
C PHE A 53 9.76 -5.78 -11.73
N GLY A 54 8.86 -5.87 -12.73
CA GLY A 54 8.37 -7.14 -13.27
C GLY A 54 7.79 -8.09 -12.21
N ALA A 55 7.28 -7.55 -11.11
CA ALA A 55 6.89 -8.32 -9.94
C ALA A 55 5.46 -8.87 -10.05
N SER A 56 5.26 -10.13 -9.64
CA SER A 56 3.91 -10.67 -9.43
C SER A 56 3.32 -10.20 -8.10
N ALA A 57 1.99 -10.28 -7.97
CA ALA A 57 1.30 -9.94 -6.72
C ALA A 57 1.84 -10.75 -5.52
N ASP A 58 2.22 -12.03 -5.72
CA ASP A 58 2.84 -12.85 -4.68
C ASP A 58 4.21 -12.31 -4.21
N VAL A 59 5.04 -11.82 -5.14
CA VAL A 59 6.33 -11.20 -4.81
C VAL A 59 6.11 -9.92 -4.01
N ILE A 60 5.15 -9.10 -4.42
CA ILE A 60 4.77 -7.88 -3.69
C ILE A 60 4.23 -8.23 -2.30
N GLY A 61 3.44 -9.30 -2.19
CA GLY A 61 2.95 -9.84 -0.92
C GLY A 61 4.09 -10.25 0.04
N LYS A 62 5.18 -10.83 -0.47
CA LYS A 62 6.39 -11.09 0.35
C LYS A 62 7.01 -9.80 0.89
N GLY A 63 6.90 -8.70 0.14
CA GLY A 63 7.32 -7.39 0.62
C GLY A 63 6.46 -6.87 1.76
N ILE A 64 5.15 -7.03 1.68
CA ILE A 64 4.24 -6.74 2.80
C ILE A 64 4.57 -7.60 4.03
N ILE A 65 4.79 -8.91 3.85
CA ILE A 65 5.19 -9.82 4.94
C ILE A 65 6.42 -9.26 5.67
N ARG A 66 7.45 -8.83 4.93
CA ARG A 66 8.66 -8.22 5.53
C ARG A 66 8.36 -6.93 6.30
N LEU A 67 7.51 -6.06 5.79
CA LEU A 67 7.09 -4.84 6.50
C LEU A 67 6.34 -5.18 7.78
N LEU A 68 5.45 -6.18 7.75
CA LEU A 68 4.71 -6.63 8.92
C LEU A 68 5.64 -7.28 9.97
N ASP A 69 6.66 -8.00 9.54
CA ASP A 69 7.69 -8.53 10.45
C ASP A 69 8.44 -7.39 11.15
N GLN A 70 8.80 -6.32 10.42
CA GLN A 70 9.40 -5.13 11.01
C GLN A 70 8.44 -4.44 11.99
N VAL A 71 7.14 -4.32 11.67
CA VAL A 71 6.17 -3.78 12.63
C VAL A 71 6.12 -4.64 13.90
N GLN A 72 6.09 -5.96 13.77
CA GLN A 72 6.07 -6.87 14.92
C GLN A 72 7.33 -6.79 15.78
N GLU A 73 8.50 -6.55 15.18
CA GLU A 73 9.78 -6.41 15.86
C GLU A 73 9.90 -5.08 16.60
N TYR A 74 9.63 -3.96 15.91
CA TYR A 74 9.88 -2.62 16.44
C TYR A 74 8.69 -2.00 17.16
N ALA A 75 7.46 -2.44 16.87
CA ALA A 75 6.22 -1.97 17.48
C ALA A 75 5.29 -3.14 17.87
N PRO A 76 5.73 -4.11 18.71
CA PRO A 76 5.01 -5.37 18.97
C PRO A 76 3.63 -5.22 19.60
N LYS A 77 3.32 -4.06 20.19
CA LYS A 77 2.04 -3.77 20.83
C LYS A 77 1.05 -3.06 19.89
N ALA A 78 1.52 -2.54 18.76
CA ALA A 78 0.68 -1.83 17.82
C ALA A 78 -0.25 -2.81 17.10
N LYS A 79 -1.53 -2.46 17.03
CA LYS A 79 -2.49 -3.18 16.18
C LYS A 79 -2.25 -2.77 14.73
N VAL A 80 -2.40 -3.70 13.80
CA VAL A 80 -2.15 -3.44 12.37
C VAL A 80 -3.43 -3.50 11.56
N LEU A 81 -3.64 -2.48 10.74
CA LEU A 81 -4.60 -2.48 9.65
C LEU A 81 -3.84 -2.56 8.33
N LEU A 82 -3.84 -3.75 7.71
CA LEU A 82 -3.32 -3.94 6.36
C LEU A 82 -4.39 -3.53 5.34
N MET A 83 -4.03 -2.67 4.40
CA MET A 83 -4.94 -2.24 3.34
C MET A 83 -4.37 -2.63 1.98
N ALA A 84 -5.18 -3.32 1.17
CA ALA A 84 -4.87 -3.45 -0.25
C ALA A 84 -5.17 -2.12 -0.94
N PRO A 85 -4.26 -1.59 -1.79
CA PRO A 85 -4.46 -0.31 -2.45
C PRO A 85 -5.65 -0.35 -3.43
N ILE A 86 -6.03 0.82 -3.94
CA ILE A 86 -6.97 0.89 -5.06
C ILE A 86 -6.36 0.27 -6.31
N TYR A 87 -7.21 -0.17 -7.24
CA TYR A 87 -6.75 -0.65 -8.52
C TYR A 87 -6.27 0.49 -9.39
N LEU A 88 -5.22 0.22 -10.17
CA LEU A 88 -4.86 1.07 -11.30
C LEU A 88 -6.02 1.08 -12.31
N GLY A 89 -6.25 2.23 -12.93
CA GLY A 89 -7.24 2.38 -13.99
C GLY A 89 -6.78 1.67 -15.27
N GLU A 90 -7.74 1.19 -16.05
CA GLU A 90 -7.51 0.38 -17.27
C GLU A 90 -6.64 1.08 -18.33
N LYS A 91 -6.53 2.40 -18.26
CA LYS A 91 -5.82 3.24 -19.23
C LYS A 91 -4.49 3.80 -18.72
N VAL A 92 -4.06 3.47 -17.50
CA VAL A 92 -2.87 4.08 -16.87
C VAL A 92 -1.61 4.01 -17.74
N TRP A 93 -1.48 2.97 -18.57
CA TRP A 93 -0.33 2.72 -19.45
C TRP A 93 -0.41 3.46 -20.80
N GLN A 94 -1.50 4.18 -21.09
CA GLN A 94 -1.68 4.88 -22.39
C GLN A 94 -0.88 6.19 -22.43
N GLU A 95 -0.62 6.68 -23.64
CA GLU A 95 0.00 8.00 -23.85
C GLU A 95 -0.80 9.10 -23.16
N GLY A 96 -0.08 9.96 -22.41
CA GLY A 96 -0.69 11.03 -21.60
C GLY A 96 -0.92 10.66 -20.12
N TYR A 97 -0.66 9.41 -19.72
CA TYR A 97 -0.70 8.95 -18.33
C TYR A 97 0.69 8.45 -17.86
N ASP A 98 0.76 7.58 -16.85
CA ASP A 98 2.01 7.07 -16.31
C ASP A 98 2.47 5.79 -17.03
N GLN A 99 3.40 5.98 -17.96
CA GLN A 99 4.00 4.91 -18.77
C GLN A 99 5.01 4.03 -18.04
N GLU A 100 5.29 4.28 -16.74
CA GLU A 100 6.02 3.32 -15.91
C GLU A 100 5.16 2.07 -15.64
N PHE A 101 3.83 2.20 -15.76
CA PHE A 101 2.89 1.09 -15.69
C PHE A 101 2.55 0.52 -17.07
N SER A 102 2.18 -0.76 -17.09
CA SER A 102 1.77 -1.48 -18.28
C SER A 102 0.37 -2.08 -18.11
N ARG A 103 -0.14 -2.72 -19.15
CA ARG A 103 -1.35 -3.56 -19.05
C ARG A 103 -1.22 -4.63 -17.97
N GLU A 104 -0.03 -5.21 -17.82
CA GLU A 104 0.23 -6.21 -16.79
C GLU A 104 0.15 -5.59 -15.39
N SER A 105 0.64 -4.36 -15.21
CA SER A 105 0.54 -3.64 -13.93
C SER A 105 -0.91 -3.51 -13.45
N VAL A 106 -1.87 -3.28 -14.35
CA VAL A 106 -3.30 -3.25 -14.01
C VAL A 106 -3.76 -4.59 -13.45
N ILE A 107 -3.39 -5.70 -14.11
CA ILE A 107 -3.72 -7.07 -13.67
C ILE A 107 -3.09 -7.36 -12.31
N VAL A 108 -1.80 -7.06 -12.14
CA VAL A 108 -1.08 -7.25 -10.88
C VAL A 108 -1.71 -6.44 -9.75
N SER A 109 -2.07 -5.17 -9.99
CA SER A 109 -2.71 -4.31 -8.97
C SER A 109 -4.02 -4.91 -8.44
N ARG A 110 -4.82 -5.54 -9.31
CA ARG A 110 -6.06 -6.23 -8.93
C ARG A 110 -5.79 -7.48 -8.09
N ASN A 111 -4.72 -8.20 -8.41
CA ASN A 111 -4.32 -9.42 -7.71
C ASN A 111 -3.66 -9.16 -6.35
N LEU A 112 -3.32 -7.90 -6.00
CA LEU A 112 -2.82 -7.57 -4.67
C LEU A 112 -3.85 -7.84 -3.57
N GLN A 113 -5.14 -7.54 -3.84
CA GLN A 113 -6.20 -7.69 -2.84
C GLN A 113 -6.29 -9.12 -2.26
N PRO A 114 -6.50 -10.19 -3.07
CA PRO A 114 -6.60 -11.55 -2.52
C PRO A 114 -5.31 -12.00 -1.83
N VAL A 115 -4.14 -11.56 -2.30
CA VAL A 115 -2.85 -11.86 -1.65
C VAL A 115 -2.79 -11.24 -0.26
N TYR A 116 -3.18 -9.96 -0.13
CA TYR A 116 -3.10 -9.23 1.14
C TYR A 116 -4.17 -9.71 2.12
N GLU A 117 -5.36 -10.06 1.62
CA GLU A 117 -6.43 -10.68 2.42
C GLU A 117 -5.96 -11.99 3.05
N LYS A 118 -5.31 -12.85 2.26
CA LYS A 118 -4.71 -14.10 2.75
C LYS A 118 -3.63 -13.84 3.81
N ILE A 119 -2.71 -12.90 3.56
CA ILE A 119 -1.66 -12.53 4.52
C ILE A 119 -2.27 -12.03 5.84
N ALA A 120 -3.30 -11.18 5.76
CA ALA A 120 -3.96 -10.64 6.94
C ALA A 120 -4.67 -11.74 7.74
N ALA A 121 -5.34 -12.68 7.07
CA ALA A 121 -5.98 -13.82 7.70
C ALA A 121 -4.97 -14.74 8.40
N GLU A 122 -3.86 -15.08 7.74
CA GLU A 122 -2.78 -15.91 8.29
C GLU A 122 -2.09 -15.26 9.51
N ARG A 123 -1.99 -13.93 9.51
CA ARG A 123 -1.41 -13.17 10.63
C ARG A 123 -2.41 -12.73 11.69
N HIS A 124 -3.70 -13.02 11.50
CA HIS A 124 -4.79 -12.58 12.37
C HIS A 124 -4.82 -11.06 12.60
N ILE A 125 -4.53 -10.26 11.56
CA ILE A 125 -4.59 -8.80 11.60
C ILE A 125 -5.79 -8.26 10.83
N SER A 126 -6.16 -7.00 11.07
CA SER A 126 -7.27 -6.38 10.35
C SER A 126 -6.91 -6.10 8.89
N PHE A 127 -7.88 -6.33 8.00
CA PHE A 127 -7.76 -6.11 6.57
C PHE A 127 -8.80 -5.12 6.06
N LEU A 128 -8.42 -4.30 5.07
CA LEU A 128 -9.36 -3.43 4.35
C LEU A 128 -9.00 -3.31 2.85
N PRO A 129 -9.87 -3.76 1.93
CA PRO A 129 -9.67 -3.58 0.50
C PRO A 129 -10.11 -2.18 0.06
N ALA A 130 -9.17 -1.28 -0.25
CA ALA A 130 -9.50 0.10 -0.62
C ALA A 130 -10.37 0.19 -1.89
N ALA A 131 -10.11 -0.69 -2.85
CA ALA A 131 -10.84 -0.78 -4.11
C ALA A 131 -12.34 -1.11 -3.95
N SER A 132 -12.78 -1.62 -2.80
CA SER A 132 -14.21 -1.83 -2.52
C SER A 132 -14.96 -0.53 -2.19
N TYR A 133 -14.25 0.56 -1.94
CA TYR A 133 -14.82 1.82 -1.47
C TYR A 133 -14.54 3.00 -2.40
N VAL A 134 -13.35 3.05 -2.99
CA VAL A 134 -12.86 4.17 -3.81
C VAL A 134 -12.04 3.67 -5.00
N HIS A 135 -11.99 4.49 -6.05
CA HIS A 135 -11.31 4.18 -7.31
C HIS A 135 -10.47 5.38 -7.74
N CYS A 136 -9.45 5.12 -8.56
CA CYS A 136 -8.61 6.16 -9.15
C CYS A 136 -9.46 7.16 -9.95
N CYS A 137 -8.98 8.38 -10.07
CA CYS A 137 -9.62 9.42 -10.84
C CYS A 137 -9.30 9.28 -12.34
N ASP A 138 -10.16 9.85 -13.19
CA ASP A 138 -9.97 9.78 -14.64
C ASP A 138 -8.77 10.59 -15.14
N ALA A 139 -8.29 11.54 -14.34
CA ALA A 139 -7.23 12.46 -14.71
C ALA A 139 -5.86 11.77 -14.87
N ASP A 140 -5.58 10.74 -14.07
CA ASP A 140 -4.30 10.04 -14.11
C ASP A 140 -4.40 8.51 -14.07
N GLN A 141 -5.59 7.94 -13.81
CA GLN A 141 -5.81 6.50 -13.69
C GLN A 141 -5.01 5.84 -12.55
N GLU A 142 -4.50 6.61 -11.59
CA GLU A 142 -3.65 6.10 -10.51
C GLU A 142 -4.09 6.62 -9.14
N HIS A 143 -4.36 7.93 -9.00
CA HIS A 143 -4.58 8.56 -7.70
C HIS A 143 -6.05 8.82 -7.41
N LEU A 144 -6.37 9.01 -6.13
CA LEU A 144 -7.68 9.50 -5.72
C LEU A 144 -7.79 11.01 -5.96
N ASN A 145 -8.98 11.47 -6.33
CA ASN A 145 -9.29 12.90 -6.25
C ASN A 145 -9.70 13.28 -4.81
N ALA A 146 -9.92 14.57 -4.57
CA ALA A 146 -10.29 15.08 -3.23
C ALA A 146 -11.56 14.41 -2.65
N ALA A 147 -12.57 14.13 -3.48
CA ALA A 147 -13.79 13.45 -3.04
C ALA A 147 -13.53 11.98 -2.66
N GLY A 148 -12.68 11.28 -3.45
CA GLY A 148 -12.21 9.93 -3.16
C GLY A 148 -11.44 9.87 -1.85
N HIS A 149 -10.49 10.78 -1.64
CA HIS A 149 -9.76 10.89 -0.36
C HIS A 149 -10.71 11.10 0.83
N LYS A 150 -11.68 12.02 0.72
CA LYS A 150 -12.66 12.26 1.80
C LYS A 150 -13.46 11.01 2.13
N LYS A 151 -14.00 10.33 1.11
CA LYS A 151 -14.77 9.08 1.30
C LYS A 151 -13.91 7.98 1.92
N PHE A 152 -12.67 7.83 1.45
CA PHE A 152 -11.79 6.79 1.97
C PHE A 152 -11.37 7.05 3.41
N ALA A 153 -11.11 8.31 3.77
CA ALA A 153 -10.79 8.70 5.14
C ALA A 153 -11.91 8.31 6.12
N GLU A 154 -13.19 8.49 5.76
CA GLU A 154 -14.33 8.08 6.59
C GLU A 154 -14.37 6.57 6.81
N VAL A 155 -14.05 5.79 5.77
CA VAL A 155 -14.00 4.32 5.84
C VAL A 155 -12.84 3.85 6.73
N VAL A 156 -11.63 4.38 6.51
CA VAL A 156 -10.45 4.05 7.31
C VAL A 156 -10.65 4.46 8.76
N TYR A 157 -11.22 5.65 9.02
CA TYR A 157 -11.52 6.12 10.36
C TYR A 157 -12.40 5.13 11.14
N ARG A 158 -13.50 4.67 10.54
CA ARG A 158 -14.37 3.66 11.17
C ARG A 158 -13.61 2.36 11.48
N LYS A 159 -12.76 1.91 10.54
CA LYS A 159 -12.00 0.68 10.72
C LYS A 159 -10.95 0.80 11.82
N VAL A 160 -10.30 1.96 11.95
CA VAL A 160 -9.36 2.24 13.03
C VAL A 160 -10.06 2.36 14.38
N GLN A 161 -11.28 2.90 14.44
CA GLN A 161 -12.07 2.94 15.68
C GLN A 161 -12.41 1.53 16.20
N GLU A 162 -12.68 0.56 15.33
CA GLU A 162 -12.87 -0.85 15.73
C GLU A 162 -11.60 -1.48 16.33
N LEU A 163 -10.43 -0.91 16.02
CA LEU A 163 -9.14 -1.38 16.51
C LEU A 163 -8.73 -0.70 17.82
N LEU A 164 -9.28 0.43 18.23
CA LEU A 164 -8.87 1.08 19.48
C LEU A 164 -9.61 0.45 20.66
#